data_AF-A0A972VDA5-F1
#
_entry.id   AF-A0A972VDA5-F1
#
_cell.length_a   1.000
_cell.length_b   1.000
_cell.length_c   1.000
_cell.angle_alpha   90.00
_cell.angle_beta   90.00
_cell.angle_gamma   90.00
#
_symmetry.space_group_name_H-M   'P 1'
#
loop_
_entity.id
_entity.type
_entity.pdbx_description
1 polymer ?
#
loop_
_entity_poly.entity_id
_entity_poly.type
_entity_poly.pdbx_seq_one_letter_code
_entity_poly.pdbx_strand_id
1 'polypeptide(L)'
;MLPLVWKGSFGNIVTWIAPWELSQSTIMVHLAVAHSVFNVFNTIMFLPGIRWLEELVLKIVPVREDESIWKPVVLEKHLFNTPVIALEQAKREIVYMAERAREAVQRAVEGLIEGDRHP
;
A
#
# COMPACT_ATOMS: atom_id res chain seq x y z
N MET A 1 24.19 -5.79 -2.25
CA MET A 1 24.17 -7.25 -2.04
C MET A 1 24.21 -7.51 -0.54
N LEU A 2 23.14 -8.08 0.04
CA LEU A 2 22.92 -8.15 1.49
C LEU A 2 24.02 -8.95 2.22
N PRO A 3 24.43 -8.54 3.44
CA PRO A 3 25.49 -9.20 4.22
C PRO A 3 25.23 -10.69 4.55
N LEU A 4 23.97 -11.14 4.48
CA LEU A 4 23.56 -12.53 4.71
C LEU A 4 23.99 -13.50 3.60
N VAL A 5 24.14 -13.00 2.36
CA VAL A 5 24.60 -13.81 1.22
C VAL A 5 26.09 -14.11 1.35
N TRP A 6 26.87 -13.19 1.92
CA TRP A 6 28.33 -13.29 1.99
C TRP A 6 28.84 -14.33 3.01
N LYS A 7 28.05 -14.63 4.04
CA LYS A 7 28.38 -15.66 5.06
C LYS A 7 27.95 -17.09 4.66
N GLY A 8 27.35 -17.31 3.49
CA GLY A 8 26.87 -18.62 3.04
C GLY A 8 25.60 -19.12 3.75
N SER A 9 25.14 -18.42 4.79
CA SER A 9 23.99 -18.79 5.61
C SER A 9 22.68 -18.83 4.84
N PHE A 10 22.53 -17.94 3.84
CA PHE A 10 21.36 -17.90 2.97
C PHE A 10 21.23 -19.16 2.10
N GLY A 11 22.34 -19.67 1.55
CA GLY A 11 22.34 -20.89 0.75
C GLY A 11 21.87 -22.11 1.55
N ASN A 12 22.33 -22.25 2.79
CA ASN A 12 21.94 -23.34 3.69
C ASN A 12 20.44 -23.31 4.03
N ILE A 13 19.84 -22.12 4.17
CA ILE A 13 18.40 -22.00 4.40
C ILE A 13 17.62 -22.44 3.16
N VAL A 14 18.07 -22.04 1.96
CA VAL A 14 17.43 -22.41 0.71
C VAL A 14 17.50 -23.93 0.49
N THR A 15 18.65 -24.57 0.71
CA THR A 15 18.78 -26.03 0.58
C THR A 15 18.12 -26.81 1.71
N TRP A 16 17.88 -26.20 2.87
CA TRP A 16 17.06 -26.80 3.92
C TRP A 16 15.56 -26.78 3.56
N ILE A 17 15.10 -25.71 2.90
CA ILE A 17 13.70 -25.56 2.45
C ILE A 17 13.43 -26.33 1.15
N ALA A 18 14.40 -26.39 0.24
CA ALA A 18 14.33 -27.17 -1.00
C ALA A 18 15.00 -28.54 -0.77
N PRO A 19 14.27 -29.63 -0.50
CA PRO A 19 14.87 -30.90 -0.06
C PRO A 19 15.59 -31.66 -1.20
N TRP A 20 15.71 -31.06 -2.37
CA TRP A 20 16.09 -31.72 -3.62
C TRP A 20 17.58 -31.48 -3.85
N GLU A 21 18.27 -32.47 -4.39
CA GLU A 21 19.68 -32.31 -4.71
C GLU A 21 19.89 -31.19 -5.73
N LEU A 22 20.91 -30.36 -5.49
CA LEU A 22 21.28 -29.29 -6.39
C LEU A 22 21.93 -29.89 -7.64
N SER A 23 21.20 -29.89 -8.74
CA SER A 23 21.63 -30.38 -10.04
C SER A 23 21.15 -29.43 -11.14
N GLN A 24 21.67 -29.61 -12.37
CA GLN A 24 21.31 -28.75 -13.50
C GLN A 24 19.79 -28.72 -13.78
N SER A 25 19.07 -29.81 -13.49
CA SER A 25 17.61 -29.86 -13.66
C SER A 25 16.83 -29.17 -12.55
N THR A 26 17.42 -29.00 -11.35
CA THR A 26 16.74 -28.44 -10.17
C THR A 26 17.15 -27.00 -9.83
N ILE A 27 18.14 -26.44 -10.54
CA ILE A 27 18.64 -25.07 -10.34
C ILE A 27 17.52 -24.02 -10.40
N MET A 28 16.59 -24.13 -11.37
CA MET A 28 15.49 -23.16 -11.49
C MET A 28 14.59 -23.15 -10.27
N VAL A 29 14.29 -24.33 -9.71
CA VAL A 29 13.45 -24.47 -8.51
C VAL A 29 14.16 -23.87 -7.30
N HIS A 30 15.46 -24.11 -7.16
CA HIS A 30 16.26 -23.51 -6.08
C HIS A 30 16.28 -21.99 -6.16
N LEU A 31 16.37 -21.42 -7.37
CA LEU A 31 16.31 -19.97 -7.56
C LEU A 31 14.93 -19.40 -7.18
N ALA A 32 13.86 -20.08 -7.56
CA ALA A 32 12.50 -19.69 -7.19
C ALA A 32 12.31 -19.70 -5.65
N VAL A 33 12.76 -20.76 -4.97
CA VAL A 33 12.73 -20.86 -3.50
C VAL A 33 13.55 -19.73 -2.87
N ALA A 34 14.75 -19.46 -3.38
CA ALA A 34 15.59 -18.37 -2.89
C ALA A 34 14.88 -17.01 -2.99
N HIS A 35 14.21 -16.72 -4.11
CA HIS A 35 13.44 -15.49 -4.29
C HIS A 35 12.27 -15.39 -3.30
N SER A 36 11.51 -16.47 -3.12
CA SER A 36 10.41 -16.50 -2.15
C SER A 36 10.90 -16.28 -0.72
N VAL A 37 11.97 -16.97 -0.31
CA VAL A 37 12.57 -16.81 1.03
C VAL A 37 13.04 -15.38 1.25
N PHE A 38 13.70 -14.78 0.25
CA PHE A 38 14.13 -13.39 0.30
C PHE A 38 12.97 -12.43 0.50
N ASN A 39 11.91 -12.56 -0.30
CA ASN A 39 10.75 -11.68 -0.22
C ASN A 39 10.01 -11.83 1.11
N VAL A 40 9.77 -13.06 1.57
CA VAL A 40 9.11 -13.32 2.86
C VAL A 40 9.93 -12.76 4.01
N PHE A 41 11.25 -12.95 4.00
CA PHE A 41 12.14 -12.39 5.02
C PHE A 41 12.05 -10.86 5.06
N ASN A 42 12.13 -10.20 3.91
CA ASN A 42 11.99 -8.74 3.84
C ASN A 42 10.62 -8.30 4.35
N THR A 43 9.55 -8.99 3.98
CA THR A 43 8.21 -8.68 4.50
C THR A 43 8.19 -8.80 6.02
N ILE A 44 8.68 -9.88 6.62
CA ILE A 44 8.70 -10.04 8.08
C ILE A 44 9.56 -8.96 8.75
N MET A 45 10.68 -8.57 8.13
CA MET A 45 11.57 -7.52 8.64
C MET A 45 10.93 -6.13 8.58
N PHE A 46 10.32 -5.77 7.44
CA PHE A 46 9.85 -4.41 7.18
C PHE A 46 8.41 -4.16 7.62
N LEU A 47 7.55 -5.18 7.62
CA LEU A 47 6.13 -5.06 7.99
C LEU A 47 5.92 -4.50 9.42
N PRO A 48 6.64 -4.94 10.47
CA PRO A 48 6.54 -4.31 11.80
C PRO A 48 7.06 -2.86 11.82
N GLY A 49 7.93 -2.49 10.88
CA GLY A 49 8.48 -1.13 10.72
C GLY A 49 7.67 -0.22 9.80
N ILE A 50 6.51 -0.65 9.29
CA ILE A 50 5.71 0.14 8.34
C ILE A 50 5.35 1.51 8.90
N ARG A 51 5.06 1.62 10.20
CA ARG A 51 4.72 2.90 10.83
C ARG A 51 5.89 3.90 10.77
N TRP A 52 7.13 3.43 10.90
CA TRP A 52 8.30 4.30 10.75
C TRP A 52 8.52 4.70 9.29
N LEU A 53 8.24 3.79 8.35
CA LEU A 53 8.23 4.09 6.92
C LEU A 53 7.16 5.13 6.57
N GLU A 54 5.96 5.01 7.12
CA GLU A 54 4.87 5.98 6.96
C GLU A 54 5.28 7.38 7.45
N GLU A 55 5.80 7.48 8.67
CA GLU A 55 6.27 8.76 9.23
C GLU A 55 7.42 9.37 8.41
N LEU A 56 8.33 8.54 7.90
CA LEU A 56 9.41 8.98 7.02
C LEU A 56 8.88 9.49 5.67
N VAL A 57 7.93 8.77 5.07
CA VAL A 57 7.30 9.15 3.80
C VAL A 57 6.56 10.48 3.96
N LEU A 58 5.76 10.65 5.01
CA LEU A 58 5.06 11.91 5.30
C LEU A 58 6.02 13.09 5.56
N LYS A 59 7.25 12.80 6.01
CA LYS A 59 8.28 13.83 6.21
C LYS A 59 9.02 14.20 4.93
N ILE A 60 9.17 13.26 4.00
CA ILE A 60 9.92 13.46 2.73
C ILE A 60 9.00 14.02 1.64
N VAL A 61 7.77 13.50 1.56
CA VAL A 61 6.79 13.91 0.57
C VAL A 61 6.03 15.13 1.10
N PRO A 62 6.09 16.29 0.43
CA PRO A 62 5.27 17.43 0.83
C PRO A 62 3.80 17.05 0.69
N VAL A 63 3.10 17.00 1.82
CA VAL A 63 1.65 16.80 1.83
C VAL A 63 1.03 18.00 1.11
N ARG A 64 0.46 17.76 -0.07
CA ARG A 64 -0.33 18.76 -0.77
C ARG A 64 -1.63 18.92 0.03
N GLU A 65 -2.04 20.16 0.29
CA GLU A 65 -3.18 20.47 1.16
C GLU A 65 -4.49 19.77 0.71
N ASP A 66 -4.56 19.35 -0.56
CA ASP A 66 -5.69 18.63 -1.17
C ASP A 66 -5.82 17.16 -0.77
N GLU A 67 -4.78 16.51 -0.24
CA GLU A 67 -4.84 15.11 0.21
C GLU A 67 -5.27 14.96 1.69
N SER A 68 -5.26 16.04 2.46
CA SER A 68 -5.62 16.03 3.90
C SER A 68 -7.12 15.80 4.17
N ILE A 69 -7.95 15.77 3.12
CA ILE A 69 -9.42 15.73 3.21
C ILE A 69 -9.98 14.29 3.18
N TRP A 70 -9.12 13.26 3.17
CA TRP A 70 -9.56 11.85 3.20
C TRP A 70 -9.84 11.31 4.62
N LYS A 71 -10.27 12.17 5.54
CA LYS A 71 -10.97 11.70 6.72
C LYS A 71 -12.45 11.71 6.38
N PRO A 72 -13.10 10.56 6.10
CA PRO A 72 -14.55 10.53 6.14
C PRO A 72 -14.96 11.13 7.48
N VAL A 73 -15.86 12.10 7.45
CA VAL A 73 -16.50 12.60 8.66
C VAL A 73 -17.26 11.41 9.20
N VAL A 74 -16.63 10.68 10.12
CA VAL A 74 -17.23 9.57 10.83
C VAL A 74 -18.52 10.15 11.41
N LEU A 75 -19.67 9.70 10.90
CA LEU A 75 -20.97 10.03 11.47
C LEU A 75 -20.82 9.91 12.99
N GLU A 76 -20.84 11.05 13.65
CA GLU A 76 -20.53 11.16 15.05
C GLU A 76 -21.44 10.20 15.82
N LYS A 77 -20.87 9.20 16.49
CA LYS A 77 -21.63 8.12 17.17
C LYS A 77 -22.60 8.65 18.24
N HIS A 78 -22.51 9.92 18.61
CA HIS A 78 -23.40 10.61 19.55
C HIS A 78 -24.75 11.04 18.94
N LEU A 79 -24.86 11.07 17.61
CA LEU A 79 -26.04 11.57 16.90
C LEU A 79 -27.19 10.58 16.75
N PHE A 80 -27.05 9.34 17.24
CA PHE A 80 -28.19 8.41 17.33
C PHE A 80 -29.31 8.91 18.25
N ASN A 81 -29.01 9.85 19.16
CA ASN A 81 -30.00 10.47 20.04
C ASN A 81 -30.75 11.66 19.40
N THR A 82 -30.37 12.11 18.20
CA THR A 82 -30.96 13.27 17.49
C THR A 82 -31.15 12.99 15.99
N PRO A 83 -32.18 12.18 15.63
CA PRO A 83 -32.35 11.64 14.27
C PRO A 83 -32.46 12.69 13.15
N VAL A 84 -33.00 13.88 13.46
CA VAL A 84 -33.11 14.97 12.48
C VAL A 84 -31.74 15.52 12.07
N ILE A 85 -30.82 15.65 13.03
CA ILE A 85 -29.48 16.19 12.78
C ILE A 85 -28.61 15.15 12.05
N ALA A 86 -28.75 13.88 12.42
CA ALA A 86 -28.07 12.77 11.74
C ALA A 86 -28.48 12.65 10.26
N LEU A 87 -29.78 12.81 9.96
CA LEU A 87 -30.29 12.77 8.58
C LEU A 87 -29.76 13.95 7.74
N GLU A 88 -29.74 15.15 8.30
CA GLU A 88 -29.16 16.33 7.64
C GLU A 88 -27.66 16.17 7.38
N GLN A 89 -26.92 15.58 8.32
CA GLN A 89 -25.50 15.26 8.11
C GLN A 89 -25.28 14.19 7.03
N ALA A 90 -26.07 13.11 7.05
CA ALA A 90 -26.00 12.08 6.03
C ALA A 90 -26.29 12.64 4.63
N LYS A 91 -27.28 13.53 4.51
CA LYS A 91 -27.61 14.22 3.26
C LYS A 91 -26.44 15.10 2.78
N ARG A 92 -25.81 15.86 3.68
CA ARG A 92 -24.63 16.68 3.35
C ARG A 92 -23.46 15.82 2.88
N GLU A 93 -23.21 14.70 3.55
CA GLU A 93 -22.14 13.77 3.18
C GLU A 93 -22.39 13.12 1.82
N ILE A 94 -23.64 12.74 1.53
CA ILE A 94 -24.02 12.22 0.20
C ILE A 94 -23.76 13.25 -0.90
N VAL A 95 -24.13 14.51 -0.68
CA VAL A 95 -23.86 15.59 -1.64
C VAL A 95 -22.36 15.79 -1.83
N TYR A 96 -21.59 15.83 -0.74
CA TYR A 96 -20.14 15.95 -0.78
C TYR A 96 -19.48 14.80 -1.58
N MET A 97 -19.86 13.55 -1.31
CA MET A 97 -19.37 12.39 -2.06
C MET A 97 -19.75 12.45 -3.55
N ALA A 98 -20.96 12.92 -3.88
CA ALA A 98 -21.40 13.06 -5.26
C ALA A 98 -20.58 14.14 -6.02
N GLU A 99 -20.26 15.25 -5.38
CA GLU A 99 -19.39 16.29 -5.97
C GLU A 99 -17.97 15.75 -6.23
N ARG A 100 -17.41 15.00 -5.28
CA ARG A 100 -16.09 14.37 -5.44
C ARG A 100 -16.08 13.31 -6.55
N ALA A 101 -17.13 12.50 -6.66
CA ALA A 101 -17.29 11.55 -7.75
C ALA A 101 -17.34 12.26 -9.11
N ARG A 102 -18.06 13.39 -9.20
CA ARG A 102 -18.10 14.22 -10.42
C ARG A 102 -16.72 14.74 -10.79
N GLU A 103 -15.98 15.29 -9.82
CA GLU A 103 -14.61 15.79 -10.04
C GLU A 103 -13.64 14.69 -10.48
N ALA A 104 -13.72 13.49 -9.88
CA ALA A 104 -12.88 12.37 -10.26
C ALA A 104 -13.15 11.92 -11.71
N VAL A 105 -14.42 11.85 -12.12
CA VAL A 105 -14.80 11.54 -13.51
C VAL A 105 -14.31 12.63 -14.45
N GLN A 106 -14.48 13.90 -14.08
CA GLN A 106 -14.01 15.03 -14.88
C GLN A 106 -12.49 14.97 -15.09
N ARG A 107 -11.71 14.78 -14.02
CA ARG A 107 -10.24 14.63 -14.12
C ARG A 107 -9.83 13.41 -14.95
N ALA A 108 -10.55 12.30 -14.83
CA ALA A 108 -10.28 11.11 -15.64
C ALA A 108 -10.53 11.38 -17.13
N VAL A 109 -11.61 12.07 -17.47
CA VAL A 109 -11.94 12.47 -18.84
C VAL A 109 -10.92 13.48 -19.38
N GLU A 110 -10.55 14.49 -18.59
CA GLU A 110 -9.50 15.46 -18.93
C GLU A 110 -8.18 14.73 -19.20
N GLY A 111 -7.74 13.82 -18.31
CA GLY A 111 -6.52 13.02 -18.51
C GLY A 111 -6.56 12.10 -19.73
N LEU A 112 -7.74 11.56 -20.07
CA LEU A 112 -7.95 10.75 -21.28
C LEU A 112 -7.89 11.58 -22.58
N ILE A 113 -8.44 12.80 -22.55
CA ILE A 113 -8.52 13.69 -23.73
C ILE A 113 -7.20 14.42 -23.96
N GLU A 114 -6.57 14.93 -22.90
CA GLU A 114 -5.33 15.72 -22.99
C GLU A 114 -4.08 14.86 -23.17
N GLY A 115 -4.18 13.55 -22.94
CA GLY A 115 -3.12 12.58 -23.24
C GLY A 115 -1.83 12.90 -22.51
N ASP A 116 -1.78 12.55 -21.22
CA ASP A 116 -0.58 12.53 -20.37
C ASP A 116 0.45 13.64 -20.66
N ARG A 117 0.02 14.89 -20.48
CA ARG A 117 0.93 16.05 -20.45
C ARG A 117 0.70 16.86 -19.19
N HIS A 118 1.20 16.33 -18.07
CA HIS A 118 1.78 17.19 -17.06
C HIS A 118 3.16 16.65 -16.64
N PRO A 119 4.21 17.48 -16.66
CA PRO A 119 5.57 17.13 -16.21
C PRO A 119 5.64 16.83 -14.72
#